data_AF-A0A7J3ZNR2-F1
#
_entry.id   AF-A0A7J3ZNR2-F1
#
_cell.length_a   1.000
_cell.length_b   1.000
_cell.length_c   1.000
_cell.angle_alpha   90.00
_cell.angle_beta   90.00
_cell.angle_gamma   90.00
#
_symmetry.space_group_name_H-M   'P 1'
#
loop_
_entity.id
_entity.type
_entity.pdbx_description
1 polymer ?
#
loop_
_entity_poly.entity_id
_entity_poly.type
_entity_poly.pdbx_seq_one_letter_code
_entity_poly.pdbx_strand_id
1 'polypeptide(L)' 'MVRAAARCSLATGAAIACHTGNGAAATYLLKILNEEDLENNRLIVVHADAEENIEIHLEIARKGA' A
#
# COMPACT_ATOMS: atom_id res chain seq x y z
N MET A 1 0.54 -13.58 1.63
CA MET A 1 -0.08 -13.02 0.40
C MET A 1 0.60 -11.73 -0.07
N VAL A 2 0.66 -10.66 0.73
CA VAL A 2 1.18 -9.34 0.28
C VAL A 2 2.59 -9.40 -0.32
N ARG A 3 3.55 -10.08 0.34
CA ARG A 3 4.91 -10.25 -0.21
C ARG A 3 4.94 -10.95 -1.58
N ALA A 4 4.06 -11.92 -1.80
CA ALA A 4 3.96 -12.58 -3.10
C ALA A 4 3.40 -11.62 -4.17
N ALA A 5 2.43 -10.77 -3.82
CA ALA A 5 1.94 -9.71 -4.70
C ALA A 5 3.04 -8.67 -5.01
N ALA A 6 3.85 -8.29 -4.02
CA ALA A 6 4.99 -7.39 -4.21
C ALA A 6 6.00 -7.96 -5.22
N ARG A 7 6.42 -9.22 -5.04
CA ARG A 7 7.32 -9.91 -5.97
C ARG A 7 6.72 -10.06 -7.37
N CYS A 8 5.42 -10.34 -7.46
CA CYS A 8 4.71 -10.38 -8.74
C CYS A 8 4.73 -9.00 -9.43
N SER A 9 4.46 -7.92 -8.68
CA SER A 9 4.53 -6.55 -9.19
C SER A 9 5.93 -6.19 -9.66
N LEU A 10 6.98 -6.57 -8.92
CA LEU A 10 8.36 -6.39 -9.37
C LEU A 10 8.63 -7.08 -10.72
N ALA A 11 8.21 -8.34 -10.85
CA ALA A 11 8.47 -9.13 -12.05
C ALA A 11 7.65 -8.70 -13.27
N THR A 12 6.48 -8.07 -13.06
CA THR A 12 5.51 -7.81 -14.14
C THR A 12 5.23 -6.34 -14.41
N GLY A 13 5.58 -5.45 -13.48
CA GLY A 13 5.17 -4.04 -13.52
C GLY A 13 3.72 -3.78 -13.10
N ALA A 14 2.96 -4.81 -12.71
CA ALA A 14 1.55 -4.65 -12.33
C ALA A 14 1.39 -3.83 -11.04
N ALA A 15 0.35 -2.99 -10.97
CA ALA A 15 -0.05 -2.33 -9.73
C ALA A 15 -0.70 -3.33 -8.74
N ILE A 16 -0.67 -2.98 -7.46
CA ILE A 16 -1.27 -3.74 -6.37
C ILE A 16 -2.45 -2.93 -5.81
N ALA A 17 -3.67 -3.39 -6.03
CA ALA A 17 -4.84 -2.90 -5.30
C ALA A 17 -5.06 -3.77 -4.07
N CYS A 18 -4.99 -3.19 -2.86
CA CYS A 18 -5.11 -3.94 -1.61
C CYS A 18 -6.30 -3.47 -0.79
N HIS A 19 -7.25 -4.37 -0.52
CA HIS A 19 -8.36 -4.15 0.38
C HIS A 19 -7.84 -4.02 1.82
N THR A 20 -7.91 -2.81 2.38
CA THR A 20 -7.52 -2.53 3.76
C THR A 20 -8.75 -2.08 4.55
N GLY A 21 -8.91 -2.61 5.77
CA GLY A 21 -10.04 -2.24 6.63
C GLY A 21 -9.77 -1.05 7.57
N ASN A 22 -8.54 -0.52 7.62
CA ASN A 22 -8.15 0.63 8.42
C ASN A 22 -6.76 1.18 8.00
N GLY A 23 -6.42 2.37 8.48
CA GLY A 23 -5.16 3.03 8.19
C GLY A 23 -3.91 2.30 8.70
N ALA A 24 -3.99 1.60 9.84
CA ALA A 24 -2.86 0.84 10.38
C ALA A 24 -2.43 -0.29 9.44
N ALA A 25 -3.40 -0.98 8.82
CA ALA A 25 -3.13 -2.01 7.81
C ALA A 25 -2.47 -1.39 6.57
N ALA A 26 -2.97 -0.24 6.09
CA ALA A 26 -2.40 0.46 4.95
C ALA A 26 -0.95 0.91 5.21
N THR A 27 -0.65 1.47 6.38
CA THR A 27 0.71 1.84 6.77
C THR A 27 1.64 0.62 6.88
N TYR A 28 1.14 -0.52 7.37
CA TYR A 28 1.93 -1.75 7.43
C TYR A 28 2.22 -2.33 6.03
N LEU A 29 1.33 -2.15 5.05
CA LEU A 29 1.59 -2.53 3.66
C LEU A 29 2.79 -1.78 3.08
N LEU A 30 2.89 -0.46 3.30
CA LEU A 30 4.03 0.34 2.86
C LEU A 30 5.35 -0.22 3.39
N LYS A 31 5.36 -0.69 4.64
CA LYS A 31 6.54 -1.36 5.22
C LYS A 31 6.87 -2.65 4.48
N ILE A 32 5.88 -3.49 4.18
CA ILE A 32 6.11 -4.74 3.45
C ILE A 32 6.63 -4.47 2.03
N LEU A 33 6.11 -3.46 1.33
CA LEU A 33 6.57 -3.12 -0.01
C LEU A 33 8.02 -2.65 0.00
N ASN A 34 8.39 -1.81 0.96
CA ASN A 34 9.78 -1.38 1.16
C ASN A 34 10.71 -2.56 1.48
N GLU A 35 10.28 -3.53 2.30
CA GLU A 35 11.05 -4.75 2.61
C GLU A 35 11.26 -5.66 1.38
N GLU A 36 10.40 -5.54 0.36
CA GLU A 36 10.48 -6.28 -0.89
C GLU A 36 11.03 -5.40 -2.04
N ASP A 37 11.66 -4.27 -1.72
CA ASP A 37 12.25 -3.32 -2.69
C ASP A 37 11.27 -2.80 -3.76
N LEU A 38 9.96 -2.74 -3.45
CA LEU A 38 8.93 -2.21 -4.34
C LEU A 38 8.60 -0.75 -4.01
N GLU A 39 8.58 0.10 -5.03
CA GLU A 39 8.13 1.50 -4.88
C GLU A 39 6.64 1.57 -4.51
N ASN A 40 6.31 2.42 -3.52
CA ASN A 40 4.94 2.59 -3.03
C ASN A 40 3.97 3.16 -4.08
N ASN A 41 4.47 3.81 -5.15
CA ASN A 41 3.67 4.31 -6.27
C ASN A 41 2.92 3.21 -7.06
N ARG A 42 3.19 1.94 -6.76
CA ARG A 42 2.46 0.78 -7.30
C ARG A 42 1.34 0.28 -6.39
N LEU A 43 1.14 0.87 -5.21
CA LEU A 43 0.09 0.48 -4.29
C LEU A 43 -1.14 1.38 -4.45
N ILE A 44 -2.31 0.77 -4.47
CA ILE A 44 -3.61 1.43 -4.32
C ILE A 44 -4.25 0.91 -3.04
N VAL A 45 -4.48 1.81 -2.09
CA VAL A 45 -5.19 1.50 -0.84
C VAL A 45 -6.69 1.51 -1.12
N VAL A 46 -7.30 0.32 -1.14
CA VAL A 46 -8.73 0.17 -1.41
C VAL A 46 -9.52 0.31 -0.11
N HIS A 47 -10.68 0.97 -0.19
CA HIS A 47 -11.51 1.42 0.92
C HIS A 47 -10.82 2.42 1.85
N ALA A 48 -10.06 3.36 1.29
CA ALA A 48 -9.48 4.45 2.07
C ALA A 48 -10.57 5.23 2.84
N ASP A 49 -11.80 5.31 2.31
CA ASP A 49 -12.96 5.92 2.96
C ASP A 49 -13.33 5.32 4.34
N ALA A 50 -12.88 4.10 4.65
CA ALA A 50 -13.07 3.49 5.96
C ALA A 50 -12.17 4.10 7.07
N GLU A 51 -11.12 4.84 6.69
CA GLU A 51 -10.28 5.59 7.63
C GLU A 51 -10.81 7.01 7.77
N GLU A 52 -11.24 7.40 8.98
CA GLU A 52 -11.78 8.74 9.22
C GLU A 52 -10.68 9.77 9.43
N ASN A 53 -9.49 9.36 9.87
CA ASN A 53 -8.41 10.28 10.19
C ASN A 53 -7.64 10.72 8.93
N ILE A 54 -7.97 11.92 8.45
CA ILE A 54 -7.34 12.54 7.27
C ILE A 54 -5.80 12.60 7.33
N GLU A 55 -5.20 12.70 8.51
CA GLU A 55 -3.74 12.74 8.63
C GLU A 55 -3.09 11.42 8.18
N ILE A 56 -3.77 10.29 8.38
CA ILE A 56 -3.29 8.99 7.91
C ILE A 56 -3.31 8.92 6.38
N HIS A 57 -4.39 9.41 5.75
CA HIS A 57 -4.47 9.50 4.29
C HIS A 57 -3.32 10.35 3.73
N LEU A 58 -3.09 11.52 4.32
CA LEU A 58 -2.02 12.42 3.90
C LEU A 58 -0.63 11.80 4.12
N GLU A 59 -0.43 11.05 5.20
CA GLU A 59 0.82 10.34 5.44
C GLU A 59 1.09 9.27 4.37
N ILE A 60 0.08 8.46 4.04
CA ILE A 60 0.19 7.41 3.02
C ILE A 60 0.45 8.05 1.64
N ALA A 61 -0.30 9.09 1.28
CA ALA A 61 -0.13 9.84 0.03
C ALA A 61 1.29 10.43 -0.11
N ARG A 62 1.83 11.03 0.96
CA ARG A 62 3.20 11.56 0.97
C ARG A 62 4.27 10.47 0.79
N LYS A 63 3.97 9.23 1.19
CA LYS A 63 4.85 8.07 1.01
C LYS A 63 4.70 7.43 -0.39
N GLY A 64 3.81 7.95 -1.22
CA GLY A 64 3.67 7.63 -2.63
C GLY A 64 2.50 6.72 -2.99
N ALA A 65 1.59 6.42 -2.06
CA ALA A 65 0.41 5.57 -2.30
C ALA A 65 -0.89 6.25 -1.90
#